data_AF-A0A1V3Q813-F1
#
_entry.id   AF-A0A1V3Q813-F1
#
_cell.length_a   1.000
_cell.length_b   1.000
_cell.length_c   1.000
_cell.angle_alpha   90.00
_cell.angle_beta   90.00
_cell.angle_gamma   90.00
#
_symmetry.space_group_name_H-M   'P 1'
#
loop_
_entity.id
_entity.type
_entity.pdbx_description
1 polymer ?
#
loop_
_entity_poly.entity_id
_entity_poly.type
_entity_poly.pdbx_seq_one_letter_code
_entity_poly.pdbx_strand_id
1 'polypeptide(L)' 'MMKSINWDETGTLRQVSCGYDIRTDPLWILVTTAMQGHEGSVEDMEIIMESGSHYGPNQIRTLAIQPDRKAFLKLNERA' A
#
# COMPACT_ATOMS: atom_id res chain seq x y z
N MET A 1 -10.61 18.53 -6.27
CA MET A 1 -11.32 17.25 -6.05
C MET A 1 -10.28 16.22 -5.61
N MET A 2 -10.33 15.76 -4.36
CA MET A 2 -9.54 14.61 -3.95
C MET A 2 -10.14 13.39 -4.65
N LYS A 3 -9.39 12.74 -5.55
CA LYS A 3 -9.80 11.44 -6.11
C LYS A 3 -9.97 10.48 -4.94
N SER A 4 -11.13 9.82 -4.85
CA SER A 4 -11.34 8.76 -3.88
C SER A 4 -10.29 7.67 -4.12
N ILE A 5 -9.55 7.29 -3.09
CA ILE A 5 -8.56 6.21 -3.19
C ILE A 5 -9.34 4.90 -3.25
N ASN A 6 -9.02 4.05 -4.23
CA ASN A 6 -9.58 2.71 -4.29
C ASN A 6 -8.73 1.76 -3.43
N TRP A 7 -9.13 1.56 -2.18
CA TRP A 7 -8.39 0.74 -1.23
C TRP A 7 -8.43 -0.76 -1.55
N ASP A 8 -9.45 -1.21 -2.30
CA ASP A 8 -9.63 -2.60 -2.75
C ASP A 8 -8.94 -2.91 -4.09
N GLU A 9 -8.33 -1.90 -4.74
CA GLU A 9 -7.58 -2.14 -5.96
C GLU A 9 -6.40 -3.08 -5.69
N THR A 10 -6.23 -4.08 -6.55
CA THR A 10 -5.12 -5.03 -6.44
C THR A 10 -3.85 -4.44 -7.03
N GLY A 11 -2.73 -4.68 -6.35
CA GLY A 11 -1.41 -4.30 -6.81
C GLY A 11 -0.35 -5.20 -6.22
N THR A 12 0.91 -4.86 -6.48
CA THR A 12 2.08 -5.58 -6.01
C THR A 12 2.97 -4.65 -5.20
N LEU A 13 3.30 -5.07 -3.98
CA LEU A 13 4.36 -4.47 -3.17
C LEU A 13 5.70 -5.08 -3.61
N ARG A 14 6.66 -4.23 -3.94
CA ARG A 14 7.97 -4.64 -4.46
C ARG A 14 9.10 -4.00 -3.66
N GLN A 15 10.18 -4.75 -3.52
CA GLN A 15 11.42 -4.30 -2.91
C GLN A 15 12.33 -3.73 -4.02
N VAL A 16 12.63 -2.43 -3.95
CA VAL A 16 13.29 -1.67 -5.03
C VAL A 16 14.78 -1.99 -5.12
N SER A 17 15.45 -2.17 -3.99
CA SER A 17 16.91 -2.37 -3.88
C SER A 17 17.40 -3.73 -4.41
N CYS A 18 16.56 -4.75 -4.37
CA CYS A 18 16.81 -6.13 -4.81
C CYS A 18 15.89 -6.53 -5.98
N GLY A 19 14.87 -5.73 -6.28
CA GLY A 19 14.03 -5.85 -7.46
C GLY A 19 13.02 -6.99 -7.44
N TYR A 20 12.72 -7.59 -6.29
CA TYR A 20 11.78 -8.71 -6.17
C TYR A 20 10.41 -8.28 -5.62
N ASP A 21 9.38 -9.00 -6.05
CA ASP A 21 8.00 -8.80 -5.60
C ASP A 21 7.79 -9.46 -4.23
N ILE A 22 7.27 -8.70 -3.28
CA ILE A 22 7.03 -9.15 -1.91
C ILE A 22 5.66 -9.86 -1.84
N ARG A 23 4.61 -9.19 -2.32
CA ARG A 23 3.24 -9.76 -2.35
C ARG A 23 2.31 -9.01 -3.30
N THR A 24 1.20 -9.66 -3.66
CA THR A 24 0.14 -9.10 -4.51
C THR A 24 -1.21 -9.20 -3.80
N ASP A 25 -1.78 -8.07 -3.43
CA ASP A 25 -2.97 -7.95 -2.58
C ASP A 25 -3.66 -6.58 -2.80
N PRO A 26 -4.84 -6.35 -2.20
CA PRO A 26 -5.45 -5.02 -2.16
C PRO A 26 -4.55 -3.93 -1.55
N LEU A 27 -4.65 -2.70 -2.04
CA LEU A 27 -3.83 -1.54 -1.64
C LEU A 27 -3.76 -1.37 -0.11
N TRP A 28 -4.87 -1.58 0.60
CA TRP A 28 -4.89 -1.45 2.07
C TRP A 28 -3.99 -2.46 2.79
N ILE A 29 -3.88 -3.69 2.27
CA ILE A 29 -2.97 -4.73 2.79
C ILE A 29 -1.54 -4.32 2.47
N LEU A 30 -1.27 -3.94 1.22
CA LEU A 30 0.08 -3.59 0.77
C LEU A 30 0.67 -2.43 1.59
N VAL A 31 -0.11 -1.36 1.81
CA VAL A 31 0.29 -0.22 2.65
C VAL A 31 0.55 -0.67 4.09
N THR A 32 -0.25 -1.59 4.62
CA THR A 32 -0.06 -2.12 5.97
C THR A 32 1.23 -2.93 6.06
N THR A 33 1.46 -3.85 5.13
CA THR A 33 2.67 -4.68 5.07
C THR A 33 3.92 -3.82 4.93
N ALA A 34 3.91 -2.83 4.03
CA ALA A 34 5.05 -1.92 3.84
C ALA A 34 5.41 -1.14 5.11
N MET A 35 4.41 -0.75 5.90
CA MET A 35 4.61 0.01 7.14
C MET A 35 4.95 -0.85 8.36
N GLN A 36 4.72 -2.17 8.32
CA GLN A 36 5.12 -3.09 9.39
C GLN A 36 6.64 -3.30 9.45
N GLY A 37 7.33 -3.13 8.33
CA GLY A 37 8.79 -3.22 8.25
C GLY A 37 9.37 -4.64 8.30
N HIS A 38 8.53 -5.68 8.32
CA HIS A 38 8.99 -7.08 8.32
C HIS A 38 9.80 -7.44 7.07
N GLU A 39 9.44 -6.84 5.94
CA GLU A 39 10.03 -7.09 4.62
C GLU A 39 11.14 -6.09 4.27
N GLY A 40 11.54 -5.25 5.24
CA GLY A 40 12.55 -4.20 5.08
C GLY A 40 12.03 -2.78 5.34
N SER A 41 12.88 -1.78 5.08
CA SER A 41 12.49 -0.37 5.22
C SER A 41 11.53 0.03 4.10
N VAL A 42 10.48 0.80 4.44
CA VAL A 42 9.59 1.40 3.43
C VAL A 42 10.31 2.33 2.45
N GLU A 43 11.52 2.80 2.80
CA GLU A 43 12.38 3.58 1.89
C GLU A 43 12.83 2.78 0.66
N ASP A 44 12.88 1.46 0.79
CA ASP A 44 13.24 0.51 -0.27
C ASP A 44 12.00 -0.15 -0.89
N MET A 45 10.80 0.44 -0.73
CA MET A 45 9.54 -0.17 -1.17
C MET A 45 8.77 0.69 -2.16
N GLU A 46 8.13 0.03 -3.11
CA GLU A 46 7.16 0.61 -4.02
C GLU A 46 5.91 -0.26 -4.15
N ILE A 47 4.76 0.36 -4.41
CA ILE A 47 3.53 -0.34 -4.76
C ILE A 47 3.17 0.00 -6.21
N ILE A 48 2.96 -1.03 -7.02
CA ILE A 48 2.51 -0.91 -8.41
C ILE A 48 1.11 -1.50 -8.50
N MET A 49 0.12 -0.69 -8.86
CA MET A 49 -1.26 -1.13 -9.00
C MET A 49 -1.52 -1.70 -10.39
N GLU A 50 -2.53 -2.56 -10.53
CA GLU A 50 -2.97 -3.08 -11.83
C GLU A 50 -3.45 -1.98 -12.78
N SER A 51 -3.97 -0.85 -12.27
CA SER A 51 -4.27 0.33 -13.09
C SER A 51 -3.04 1.02 -13.69
N GLY A 52 -1.83 0.62 -13.29
CA GLY A 52 -0.58 1.29 -13.60
C GLY A 52 -0.25 2.45 -12.66
N SER A 53 -1.06 2.69 -11.62
CA SER A 53 -0.74 3.65 -10.57
C SER A 53 0.50 3.19 -9.78
N HIS A 54 1.36 4.13 -9.40
CA HIS A 54 2.60 3.85 -8.68
C HIS A 54 2.68 4.68 -7.40
N TYR A 55 3.04 4.02 -6.30
CA TYR A 55 3.26 4.64 -5.00
C TYR A 55 4.67 4.33 -4.49
N GLY A 56 5.53 5.34 -4.51
CA GLY A 56 6.84 5.27 -3.86
C GLY A 56 6.76 5.50 -2.34
N PRO A 57 7.91 5.45 -1.64
CA PRO A 57 7.99 5.47 -0.18
C PRO A 57 7.19 6.59 0.49
N ASN A 58 7.33 7.82 -0.01
CA ASN A 58 6.63 9.00 0.54
C ASN A 58 5.10 8.92 0.34
N GLN A 59 4.66 8.34 -0.77
CA GLN A 59 3.23 8.17 -1.04
C GLN A 59 2.66 7.05 -0.17
N ILE A 60 3.40 5.94 0.03
CA ILE A 60 3.01 4.87 0.96
C ILE A 60 2.84 5.43 2.38
N ARG A 61 3.79 6.25 2.86
CA ARG A 61 3.67 6.93 4.16
C ARG A 61 2.46 7.85 4.23
N THR A 62 2.16 8.57 3.14
CA THR A 62 0.99 9.44 3.03
C THR A 62 -0.31 8.63 3.10
N LEU A 63 -0.40 7.54 2.33
CA LEU A 63 -1.53 6.60 2.34
C LEU A 63 -1.74 6.00 3.73
N ALA A 64 -0.66 5.66 4.44
CA ALA A 64 -0.74 5.08 5.78
C ALA A 64 -1.47 5.98 6.79
N ILE A 65 -1.37 7.31 6.63
CA ILE A 65 -1.99 8.30 7.53
C ILE A 65 -3.32 8.86 7.02
N GLN A 66 -3.78 8.45 5.83
CA GLN A 66 -5.04 8.93 5.27
C GLN A 66 -6.23 8.59 6.20
N PRO A 67 -7.15 9.53 6.46
CA PRO A 67 -8.24 9.32 7.42
C PRO A 67 -9.29 8.32 6.94
N ASP A 68 -9.56 8.26 5.63
CA ASP A 68 -10.48 7.29 5.02
C ASP A 68 -9.96 5.86 5.13
N ARG A 69 -8.63 5.64 5.10
CA ARG A 69 -8.00 4.34 5.37
C ARG A 69 -8.42 3.77 6.73
N LYS A 70 -8.46 4.59 7.78
CA LYS A 70 -8.86 4.11 9.13
C LYS A 70 -10.32 3.65 9.17
N ALA A 71 -11.20 4.33 8.44
CA ALA A 71 -12.59 3.92 8.32
C ALA A 71 -12.70 2.60 7.54
N PHE A 72 -11.91 2.48 6.47
CA PHE A 72 -11.84 1.29 5.63
C PHE A 72 -11.33 0.05 6.38
N LEU A 73 -10.24 0.19 7.16
CA LEU A 73 -9.71 -0.91 7.99
C LEU A 73 -10.73 -1.40 9.01
N LYS A 74 -11.41 -0.50 9.72
CA LYS A 74 -12.46 -0.86 10.70
C LYS A 74 -13.63 -1.62 10.09
N LEU A 75 -13.92 -1.39 8.81
CA LEU A 75 -14.96 -2.11 8.09
C LEU A 75 -14.54 -3.56 7.80
N ASN A 76 -13.28 -3.75 7.42
CA ASN A 76 -12.74 -5.04 7.00
C ASN A 76 -12.17 -5.89 8.14
N GLU A 77 -11.87 -5.32 9.30
CA GLU A 77 -11.53 -6.06 10.54
C GLU A 77 -12.75 -6.74 11.20
N ARG A 78 -13.97 -6.48 10.69
CA ARG A 78 -15.24 -7.00 11.21
C ARG A 78 -15.87 -8.10 10.34
N ALA A 79 -15.26 -8.42 9.20
CA ALA A 79 -15.68 -9.47 8.27
C ALA A 79 -14.90 -10.76 8.55
#